data_AF-A0A817QWY6-F1
#
_entry.id   AF-A0A817QWY6-F1
#
_cell.length_a   1.000
_cell.length_b   1.000
_cell.length_c   1.000
_cell.angle_alpha   90.00
_cell.angle_beta   90.00
_cell.angle_gamma   90.00
#
_symmetry.space_group_name_H-M   'P 1'
#
loop_
_entity.id
_entity.type
_entity.pdbx_description
1 polymer ?
#
loop_
_entity_poly.entity_id
_entity_poly.type
_entity_poly.pdbx_seq_one_letter_code
_entity_poly.pdbx_strand_id
1 'polypeptide(L)'
;MAPLKMLMLTIIVSFFKSFFIILGMFLLMLIYALAGVILFGCVKFGLELGRHVNFKTVPNAILLLMRIVTGEDWNKIMHDCMVVPPRCTCGGSYWESDCGNSIASILYFCSFYIIITYIVLNLLVAIIMDNFSLFYSSEEDALLSYTDIRHFQTVWNMIDTGRKGIIPVRRVKFLLRSLRVNIN
;
A
#
# COMPACT_ATOMS: atom_id res chain seq x y z
N MET A 1 -24.22 11.90 1.11
CA MET A 1 -22.93 12.62 1.25
C MET A 1 -22.09 12.16 2.45
N ALA A 2 -22.70 11.80 3.60
CA ALA A 2 -21.98 11.24 4.75
C ALA A 2 -21.21 9.92 4.48
N PRO A 3 -21.76 8.89 3.80
CA PRO A 3 -21.05 7.61 3.63
C PRO A 3 -19.83 7.71 2.70
N LEU A 4 -19.92 8.49 1.61
CA LEU A 4 -18.77 8.73 0.72
C LEU A 4 -17.61 9.43 1.44
N LYS A 5 -17.93 10.39 2.32
CA LYS A 5 -16.93 11.11 3.12
C LYS A 5 -16.22 10.16 4.09
N MET A 6 -16.93 9.23 4.72
CA MET A 6 -16.33 8.23 5.60
C MET A 6 -15.43 7.26 4.83
N LEU A 7 -15.86 6.78 3.67
CA LEU A 7 -15.05 5.91 2.82
C LEU A 7 -13.76 6.59 2.35
N MET A 8 -13.84 7.83 1.84
CA MET A 8 -12.64 8.58 1.44
C MET A 8 -11.69 8.84 2.61
N LEU A 9 -12.22 9.19 3.79
CA LEU A 9 -11.41 9.40 4.99
C LEU A 9 -10.68 8.11 5.40
N THR A 10 -11.37 6.98 5.32
CA THR A 10 -10.82 5.66 5.64
C THR A 10 -9.64 5.32 4.73
N ILE A 11 -9.80 5.50 3.42
CA ILE A 11 -8.73 5.24 2.43
C ILE A 11 -7.51 6.10 2.73
N ILE A 12 -7.70 7.40 2.97
CA ILE A 12 -6.61 8.33 3.25
C ILE A 12 -5.90 7.96 4.56
N VAL A 13 -6.64 7.69 5.62
CA VAL A 13 -6.08 7.31 6.93
C VAL A 13 -5.31 6.00 6.84
N SER A 14 -5.86 4.98 6.18
CA SER A 14 -5.20 3.69 5.99
C SER A 14 -3.93 3.80 5.14
N PHE A 15 -3.92 4.68 4.13
CA PHE A 15 -2.72 4.96 3.34
C PHE A 15 -1.61 5.56 4.21
N PHE A 16 -1.93 6.56 5.05
CA PHE A 16 -0.94 7.15 5.96
C PHE A 16 -0.45 6.16 7.03
N LYS A 17 -1.34 5.31 7.57
CA LYS A 17 -0.95 4.25 8.53
C LYS A 17 -0.03 3.22 7.89
N SER A 18 -0.24 2.89 6.61
CA SER A 18 0.56 1.91 5.87
C SER A 18 1.82 2.50 5.24
N PHE A 19 2.12 3.79 5.47
CA PHE A 19 3.24 4.50 4.84
C PHE A 19 4.58 3.78 5.03
N PHE A 20 4.90 3.32 6.24
CA PHE A 20 6.15 2.62 6.51
C PHE A 20 6.26 1.28 5.78
N ILE A 21 5.14 0.57 5.61
CA ILE A 21 5.11 -0.70 4.88
C ILE A 21 5.36 -0.45 3.40
N ILE A 22 4.69 0.54 2.81
CA ILE A 22 4.86 0.93 1.40
C ILE A 22 6.30 1.43 1.15
N LEU A 23 6.85 2.22 2.07
CA LEU A 23 8.24 2.68 1.99
C LEU A 23 9.22 1.50 2.04
N GLY A 24 9.03 0.57 2.97
CA GLY A 24 9.84 -0.64 3.07
C GLY A 24 9.77 -1.50 1.80
N MET A 25 8.58 -1.65 1.24
CA MET A 25 8.36 -2.32 -0.05
C MET A 25 9.12 -1.64 -1.19
N PHE A 26 9.06 -0.31 -1.28
CA PHE A 26 9.80 0.45 -2.29
C PHE A 26 11.32 0.31 -2.15
N LEU A 27 11.84 0.38 -0.92
CA LEU A 27 13.27 0.18 -0.65
C LEU A 27 13.72 -1.25 -1.01
N LEU A 28 12.92 -2.26 -0.68
CA LEU A 28 13.18 -3.64 -1.08
C LEU A 28 13.23 -3.76 -2.61
N MET A 29 12.26 -3.19 -3.32
CA MET A 29 12.25 -3.17 -4.79
C MET A 29 13.47 -2.45 -5.36
N LEU A 30 13.94 -1.37 -4.74
CA LEU A 30 15.15 -0.67 -5.16
C LEU A 30 16.41 -1.55 -5.02
N ILE A 31 16.54 -2.27 -3.91
CA ILE A 31 17.65 -3.21 -3.68
C ILE A 31 17.63 -4.32 -4.73
N TYR A 32 16.45 -4.93 -4.95
CA TYR A 32 16.30 -5.96 -5.98
C TYR A 32 16.54 -5.39 -7.38
N ALA A 33 16.05 -4.20 -7.71
CA ALA A 33 16.28 -3.58 -9.01
C ALA A 33 17.78 -3.40 -9.29
N LEU A 34 18.56 -2.93 -8.32
CA LEU A 34 20.01 -2.81 -8.45
C LEU A 34 20.67 -4.17 -8.65
N ALA A 35 20.32 -5.17 -7.84
CA ALA A 35 20.84 -6.53 -7.99
C ALA A 35 20.45 -7.15 -9.33
N GLY A 36 19.22 -6.94 -9.80
CA GLY A 36 18.71 -7.43 -11.08
C GLY A 36 19.41 -6.79 -12.27
N VAL A 37 19.75 -5.49 -12.20
CA VAL A 37 20.58 -4.83 -13.23
C VAL A 37 21.98 -5.46 -13.29
N ILE A 38 22.57 -5.76 -12.14
CA ILE A 38 23.90 -6.39 -12.06
C ILE A 38 23.87 -7.85 -12.55
N LEU A 39 22.79 -8.60 -12.27
CA LEU A 39 22.67 -10.03 -12.57
C LEU A 39 22.13 -10.31 -13.98
N PHE A 40 21.21 -9.47 -14.47
CA PHE A 40 20.41 -9.73 -15.66
C PHE A 40 20.40 -8.57 -16.67
N GLY A 41 21.22 -7.53 -16.48
CA GLY A 41 21.20 -6.34 -17.33
C GLY A 41 21.56 -6.59 -18.79
N CYS A 42 22.36 -7.62 -19.07
CA CYS A 42 22.78 -8.00 -20.42
C CYS A 42 21.98 -9.19 -21.01
N VAL A 43 21.03 -9.77 -20.26
CA VAL A 43 20.28 -10.95 -20.69
C VAL A 43 19.52 -10.68 -21.98
N LYS A 44 19.62 -11.62 -22.92
CA LYS A 44 18.90 -11.60 -24.19
C LYS A 44 17.39 -11.49 -23.98
N PHE A 45 16.72 -10.76 -24.86
CA PHE A 45 15.26 -10.71 -24.87
C PHE A 45 14.66 -12.09 -25.11
N GLY A 46 13.58 -12.35 -24.39
CA GLY A 46 12.92 -13.64 -24.31
C GLY A 46 11.44 -13.53 -24.64
N LEU A 47 10.61 -14.32 -23.96
CA LEU A 47 9.17 -14.31 -24.12
C LEU A 47 8.53 -13.04 -23.51
N GLU A 48 8.94 -12.71 -22.29
CA GLU A 48 8.45 -11.55 -21.51
C GLU A 48 9.47 -10.43 -21.45
N LEU A 49 10.78 -10.75 -21.47
CA LEU A 49 11.83 -9.76 -21.54
C LEU A 49 11.87 -9.10 -22.93
N GLY A 50 11.73 -7.78 -22.97
CA GLY A 50 11.70 -7.00 -24.21
C GLY A 50 12.25 -5.60 -24.06
N ARG A 51 11.97 -4.72 -25.03
CA ARG A 51 12.53 -3.35 -25.08
C ARG A 51 12.14 -2.49 -23.87
N HIS A 52 10.93 -2.68 -23.35
CA HIS A 52 10.39 -1.89 -22.24
C HIS A 52 10.33 -2.66 -20.91
N VAL A 53 10.56 -3.97 -20.95
CA VAL A 53 10.52 -4.87 -19.79
C VAL A 53 11.87 -5.58 -19.71
N ASN A 54 12.83 -4.99 -18.99
CA ASN A 54 14.17 -5.53 -18.87
C ASN A 54 14.91 -4.97 -17.64
N PHE A 55 16.08 -5.56 -17.37
CA PHE A 55 17.00 -5.13 -16.31
C PHE A 55 18.13 -4.23 -16.83
N LYS A 56 18.02 -3.60 -18.01
CA LYS A 56 19.11 -2.76 -18.55
C LYS A 56 19.36 -1.51 -17.72
N THR A 57 18.32 -0.97 -17.09
CA THR A 57 18.39 0.24 -16.27
C THR A 57 17.56 0.05 -15.01
N VAL A 58 17.94 0.75 -13.93
CA VAL A 58 17.23 0.68 -12.64
C VAL A 58 15.75 1.04 -12.78
N PRO A 59 15.33 2.10 -13.50
CA PRO A 59 13.91 2.41 -13.66
C PRO A 59 13.13 1.29 -14.38
N ASN A 60 13.70 0.68 -15.42
CA ASN A 60 13.05 -0.45 -16.12
C ASN A 60 12.94 -1.66 -15.19
N ALA A 61 13.98 -1.94 -14.40
CA ALA A 61 13.97 -3.01 -13.42
C ALA A 61 12.91 -2.78 -12.33
N ILE A 62 12.75 -1.54 -11.84
CA ILE A 62 11.67 -1.20 -10.89
C ILE A 62 10.29 -1.43 -11.52
N LEU A 63 10.06 -0.98 -12.76
CA LEU A 63 8.78 -1.20 -13.45
C LEU A 63 8.48 -2.70 -13.66
N LEU A 64 9.51 -3.48 -14.01
CA LEU A 64 9.40 -4.93 -14.15
C LEU A 64 9.09 -5.59 -12.80
N LEU A 65 9.77 -5.18 -11.71
CA LEU A 65 9.49 -5.70 -10.37
C LEU A 65 8.08 -5.30 -9.87
N MET A 66 7.58 -4.12 -10.23
CA MET A 66 6.20 -3.70 -9.98
C MET A 66 5.18 -4.61 -10.68
N ARG A 67 5.47 -5.06 -11.91
CA ARG A 67 4.66 -6.08 -12.60
C ARG A 67 4.71 -7.43 -11.87
N ILE A 68 5.85 -7.81 -11.32
CA ILE A 68 5.97 -9.08 -10.56
C ILE A 68 5.19 -9.02 -9.24
N VAL A 69 5.16 -7.86 -8.57
CA VAL A 69 4.37 -7.65 -7.34
C VAL A 69 2.89 -7.96 -7.56
N THR A 70 2.32 -7.64 -8.72
CA THR A 70 0.92 -7.94 -9.04
C THR A 70 0.69 -9.42 -9.39
N GLY A 71 1.75 -10.24 -9.41
CA GLY A 71 1.69 -11.66 -9.73
C GLY A 71 1.77 -11.99 -11.21
N GLU A 72 2.00 -11.00 -12.08
CA GLU A 72 1.97 -11.19 -13.53
C GLU A 72 3.26 -11.81 -14.05
N ASP A 73 3.13 -13.01 -14.66
CA ASP A 73 4.15 -13.66 -15.51
C ASP A 73 5.56 -13.75 -14.92
N TRP A 74 5.70 -13.66 -13.59
CA TRP A 74 6.98 -13.61 -12.89
C TRP A 74 7.84 -14.85 -13.15
N ASN A 75 7.20 -16.01 -13.27
CA ASN A 75 7.84 -17.28 -13.56
C ASN A 75 8.39 -17.32 -15.00
N LYS A 76 7.69 -16.72 -15.96
CA LYS A 76 8.15 -16.62 -17.35
C LYS A 76 9.35 -15.68 -17.46
N ILE A 77 9.29 -14.52 -16.79
CA ILE A 77 10.42 -13.59 -16.69
C ILE A 77 11.63 -14.28 -16.04
N MET A 78 11.40 -15.04 -14.96
CA MET A 78 12.43 -15.85 -14.32
C MET A 78 13.07 -16.82 -15.31
N HIS A 79 12.26 -17.55 -16.10
CA HIS A 79 12.77 -18.49 -17.12
C HIS A 79 13.54 -17.81 -18.26
N ASP A 80 13.13 -16.61 -18.69
CA ASP A 80 13.90 -15.82 -19.65
C ASP A 80 15.30 -15.48 -19.09
N CYS A 81 15.40 -15.16 -17.80
CA CYS A 81 16.67 -14.95 -17.10
C CYS A 81 17.51 -16.22 -16.87
N MET A 82 16.99 -17.41 -17.21
CA MET A 82 17.73 -18.69 -17.17
C MET A 82 18.31 -19.10 -18.52
N VAL A 83 18.26 -18.22 -19.54
CA VAL A 83 18.72 -18.58 -20.88
C VAL A 83 20.19 -19.01 -20.87
N VAL A 84 20.46 -20.17 -21.47
CA VAL A 84 21.79 -20.80 -21.59
C VAL A 84 22.08 -21.18 -23.06
N PRO A 85 23.34 -21.43 -23.44
CA PRO A 85 23.68 -21.87 -24.78
C PRO A 85 22.92 -23.15 -25.18
N PRO A 86 22.51 -23.32 -26.45
CA PRO A 86 22.82 -22.50 -27.64
C PRO A 86 21.86 -21.31 -27.88
N ARG A 87 20.96 -20.98 -26.94
CA ARG A 87 19.95 -19.91 -27.13
C ARG A 87 20.48 -18.49 -26.85
N CYS A 88 21.66 -18.40 -26.24
CA CYS A 88 22.44 -17.21 -25.99
C CYS A 88 23.91 -17.43 -26.42
N THR A 89 24.68 -16.34 -26.44
CA THR A 89 26.07 -16.23 -26.86
C THR A 89 26.92 -15.82 -25.67
N CYS A 90 27.85 -16.67 -25.28
CA CYS A 90 28.81 -16.34 -24.23
C CYS A 90 29.88 -15.38 -24.78
N GLY A 91 30.05 -14.23 -24.14
CA GLY A 91 31.15 -13.30 -24.38
C GLY A 91 32.40 -13.63 -23.53
N GLY A 92 33.50 -12.90 -23.75
CA GLY A 92 34.72 -13.06 -22.96
C GLY A 92 34.58 -12.49 -21.54
N SER A 93 33.73 -11.48 -21.38
CA SER A 93 33.34 -10.88 -20.09
C SER A 93 31.83 -10.92 -19.88
N TYR A 94 31.38 -10.70 -18.63
CA TYR A 94 29.95 -10.71 -18.28
C TYR A 94 29.10 -9.74 -19.12
N TRP A 95 29.58 -8.51 -19.33
CA TRP A 95 28.86 -7.48 -20.10
C TRP A 95 28.83 -7.72 -21.61
N GLU A 96 29.64 -8.67 -22.12
CA GLU A 96 29.65 -9.09 -23.52
C GLU A 96 28.82 -10.36 -23.74
N SER A 97 28.36 -11.00 -22.66
CA SER A 97 27.51 -12.19 -22.70
C SER A 97 26.04 -11.79 -22.63
N ASP A 98 25.20 -12.36 -23.49
CA ASP A 98 23.74 -12.22 -23.41
C ASP A 98 23.06 -13.42 -22.72
N CYS A 99 23.86 -14.29 -22.11
CA CYS A 99 23.37 -15.43 -21.33
C CYS A 99 22.91 -15.01 -19.93
N GLY A 100 21.92 -15.74 -19.43
CA GLY A 100 21.44 -15.63 -18.05
C GLY A 100 22.20 -16.54 -17.09
N ASN A 101 21.67 -16.65 -15.88
CA ASN A 101 22.20 -17.55 -14.86
C ASN A 101 21.02 -18.26 -14.19
N SER A 102 20.87 -19.56 -14.44
CA SER A 102 19.72 -20.33 -13.99
C SER A 102 19.58 -20.36 -12.47
N ILE A 103 20.70 -20.57 -11.76
CA ILE A 103 20.68 -20.68 -10.30
C ILE A 103 20.40 -19.31 -9.68
N ALA A 104 21.08 -18.26 -10.14
CA ALA A 104 20.88 -16.91 -9.65
C ALA A 104 19.45 -16.41 -9.94
N SER A 105 18.90 -16.73 -11.11
CA SER A 105 17.51 -16.40 -11.48
C SER A 105 16.52 -17.05 -10.51
N ILE A 106 16.61 -18.36 -10.28
CA ILE A 106 15.72 -19.05 -9.34
C ILE A 106 15.78 -18.41 -7.95
N LEU A 107 16.98 -18.20 -7.42
CA LEU A 107 17.16 -17.62 -6.09
C LEU A 107 16.61 -16.19 -6.02
N TYR A 108 16.92 -15.35 -7.01
CA TYR A 108 16.50 -13.96 -7.06
C TYR A 108 14.96 -13.83 -7.15
N PHE A 109 14.33 -14.49 -8.12
CA PHE A 109 12.89 -14.32 -8.33
C PHE A 109 12.05 -15.02 -7.26
N CYS A 110 12.42 -16.23 -6.82
CA CYS A 110 11.67 -16.92 -5.76
C CYS A 110 11.78 -16.18 -4.42
N SER A 111 12.97 -15.71 -4.03
CA SER A 111 13.12 -14.95 -2.78
C SER A 111 12.36 -13.62 -2.84
N PHE A 112 12.46 -12.88 -3.95
CA PHE A 112 11.69 -11.65 -4.15
C PHE A 112 10.19 -11.91 -4.02
N TYR A 113 9.68 -12.92 -4.75
CA TYR A 113 8.26 -13.23 -4.82
C TYR A 113 7.68 -13.66 -3.47
N ILE A 114 8.42 -14.48 -2.70
CA ILE A 114 7.99 -14.88 -1.35
C ILE A 114 7.93 -13.65 -0.43
N ILE A 115 8.99 -12.84 -0.39
CA ILE A 115 9.07 -11.68 0.51
C ILE A 115 7.98 -10.66 0.16
N ILE A 116 7.81 -10.34 -1.13
CA ILE A 116 6.83 -9.34 -1.56
C ILE A 116 5.40 -9.78 -1.30
N THR A 117 5.10 -11.08 -1.49
CA THR A 117 3.76 -11.63 -1.19
C THR A 117 3.44 -11.49 0.29
N TYR A 118 4.39 -11.77 1.19
CA TYR A 118 4.18 -11.56 2.63
C TYR A 118 3.98 -10.08 2.97
N ILE A 119 4.71 -9.15 2.35
CA ILE A 119 4.53 -7.72 2.56
C ILE A 119 3.13 -7.27 2.09
N VAL A 120 2.69 -7.71 0.91
CA VAL A 120 1.38 -7.38 0.35
C VAL A 120 0.25 -7.96 1.22
N LEU A 121 0.39 -9.18 1.71
CA LEU A 121 -0.57 -9.79 2.64
C LEU A 121 -0.67 -8.99 3.95
N ASN A 122 0.47 -8.58 4.52
CA ASN A 122 0.48 -7.76 5.73
C ASN A 122 -0.18 -6.39 5.49
N LEU A 123 0.00 -5.80 4.30
CA LEU A 123 -0.65 -4.56 3.91
C LEU A 123 -2.18 -4.74 3.76
N LEU A 124 -2.63 -5.84 3.16
CA LEU A 124 -4.05 -6.18 3.06
C LEU A 124 -4.69 -6.34 4.45
N VAL A 125 -4.02 -7.06 5.35
CA VAL A 125 -4.47 -7.25 6.73
C VAL A 125 -4.57 -5.91 7.45
N ALA A 126 -3.57 -5.04 7.32
CA ALA A 126 -3.60 -3.70 7.92
C ALA A 126 -4.81 -2.89 7.43
N ILE A 127 -5.08 -2.91 6.12
CA ILE A 127 -6.23 -2.20 5.52
C ILE A 127 -7.55 -2.79 6.03
N ILE A 128 -7.70 -4.12 6.07
CA ILE A 128 -8.94 -4.76 6.55
C ILE A 128 -9.18 -4.43 8.02
N MET A 129 -8.16 -4.49 8.87
CA MET A 129 -8.28 -4.17 10.30
C MET A 129 -8.68 -2.70 10.52
N ASP A 130 -8.12 -1.78 9.73
CA ASP A 130 -8.51 -0.38 9.78
C ASP A 130 -9.98 -0.18 9.38
N ASN A 131 -10.41 -0.79 8.27
CA ASN A 131 -11.80 -0.72 7.82
C ASN A 131 -12.75 -1.33 8.86
N PHE A 132 -12.43 -2.52 9.37
CA PHE A 132 -13.21 -3.18 10.41
C PHE A 132 -13.32 -2.30 11.66
N SER A 133 -12.21 -1.73 12.12
CA SER A 133 -12.23 -0.83 13.28
C SER A 133 -13.16 0.37 13.06
N LEU A 134 -13.23 0.93 11.84
CA LEU A 134 -14.04 2.10 11.53
C LEU A 134 -15.54 1.80 11.45
N PHE A 135 -15.94 0.63 10.91
CA PHE A 135 -17.35 0.24 10.83
C PHE A 135 -17.89 -0.28 12.17
N TYR A 136 -17.13 -1.12 12.88
CA TYR A 136 -17.60 -1.74 14.12
C TYR A 136 -17.60 -0.79 15.32
N SER A 137 -16.69 0.18 15.37
CA SER A 137 -16.76 1.24 16.41
C SER A 137 -17.87 2.26 16.19
N SER A 138 -18.66 2.15 15.11
CA SER A 138 -19.72 3.11 14.79
C SER A 138 -21.13 2.73 15.25
N GLU A 139 -21.41 1.47 15.58
CA GLU A 139 -22.78 1.04 15.93
C GLU A 139 -22.95 0.29 17.27
N GLU A 140 -21.98 -0.50 17.76
CA GLU A 140 -22.23 -1.35 18.95
C GLU A 140 -21.38 -1.02 20.20
N ASP A 141 -20.19 -0.42 20.07
CA ASP A 141 -19.29 -0.15 21.21
C ASP A 141 -19.08 1.34 21.54
N ALA A 142 -19.65 2.26 20.75
CA ALA A 142 -19.53 3.69 21.04
C ALA A 142 -20.50 4.09 22.15
N LEU A 143 -19.97 4.47 23.31
CA LEU A 143 -20.72 5.06 24.43
C LEU A 143 -21.52 6.34 24.04
N LEU A 144 -21.24 6.91 22.86
CA LEU A 144 -21.92 8.04 22.23
C LEU A 144 -22.04 7.79 20.72
N SER A 145 -23.26 7.74 20.19
CA SER A 145 -23.51 7.55 18.76
C SER A 145 -23.24 8.83 17.96
N TYR A 146 -23.06 8.68 16.64
CA TYR A 146 -23.00 9.82 15.71
C TYR A 146 -24.24 10.73 15.81
N THR A 147 -25.41 10.16 16.11
CA THR A 147 -26.64 10.93 16.35
C THR A 147 -26.52 11.81 17.58
N ASP A 148 -25.93 11.30 18.65
CA ASP A 148 -25.77 12.00 19.92
C ASP A 148 -24.77 13.15 19.79
N ILE A 149 -23.67 12.94 19.07
CA ILE A 149 -22.67 13.98 18.78
C ILE A 149 -23.30 15.10 17.94
N ARG A 150 -24.09 14.75 16.91
CA ARG A 150 -24.75 15.73 16.06
C ARG A 150 -25.79 16.53 16.85
N HIS A 151 -26.57 15.86 17.68
CA HIS A 151 -27.53 16.52 18.57
C HIS A 151 -26.82 17.48 19.54
N PHE A 152 -25.71 17.04 20.14
CA PHE A 152 -24.88 17.89 20.98
C PHE A 152 -24.37 19.12 20.23
N GLN A 153 -23.85 18.97 19.02
CA GLN A 153 -23.38 20.09 18.20
C GLN A 153 -24.50 21.08 17.90
N THR A 154 -25.71 20.60 17.61
CA THR A 154 -26.87 21.46 17.37
C THR A 154 -27.23 22.28 18.61
N VAL A 155 -27.32 21.64 19.78
CA VAL A 155 -27.62 22.33 21.06
C VAL A 155 -26.50 23.29 21.44
N TRP A 156 -25.24 22.88 21.26
CA TRP A 156 -24.07 23.72 21.52
C TRP A 156 -24.10 24.99 20.67
N ASN A 157 -24.36 24.87 19.36
CA ASN A 157 -24.40 26.00 18.43
C ASN A 157 -25.55 26.98 18.73
N MET A 158 -26.64 26.53 19.35
CA MET A 158 -27.71 27.42 19.83
C MET A 158 -27.28 28.26 21.03
N ILE A 159 -26.39 27.73 21.88
CA ILE A 159 -25.99 28.36 23.14
C ILE A 159 -24.73 29.23 22.97
N ASP A 160 -23.79 28.81 22.12
CA ASP A 160 -22.61 29.57 21.73
C ASP A 160 -22.91 30.45 20.50
N THR A 161 -23.76 31.47 20.71
CA THR A 161 -24.15 32.43 19.66
C THR A 161 -22.96 33.18 19.04
N GLY A 162 -21.83 33.26 19.74
CA GLY A 162 -20.61 33.91 19.27
C GLY A 162 -19.66 32.99 18.50
N ARG A 163 -19.97 31.69 18.39
CA ARG A 163 -19.08 30.65 17.80
C ARG A 163 -17.65 30.69 18.36
N LYS A 164 -17.51 30.99 19.66
CA LYS A 164 -16.20 31.12 20.30
C LYS A 164 -15.57 29.76 20.61
N GLY A 165 -16.35 28.67 20.53
CA GLY A 165 -15.91 27.32 20.90
C GLY A 165 -15.80 27.10 22.41
N ILE A 166 -16.18 28.10 23.21
CA ILE A 166 -16.12 28.08 24.68
C ILE A 166 -17.40 28.68 25.26
N ILE A 167 -17.92 28.09 26.34
CA ILE A 167 -19.09 28.62 27.07
C ILE A 167 -18.75 28.88 28.55
N PRO A 168 -19.31 29.92 29.18
CA PRO A 168 -19.16 30.13 30.62
C PRO A 168 -19.76 28.97 31.42
N VAL A 169 -19.14 28.59 32.54
CA VAL A 169 -19.60 27.50 33.44
C VAL A 169 -21.09 27.65 33.82
N ARG A 170 -21.56 28.90 34.01
CA ARG A 170 -22.97 29.20 34.32
C ARG A 170 -23.96 28.68 33.26
N ARG A 171 -23.54 28.60 31.99
CA ARG A 171 -24.35 28.11 30.86
C ARG A 171 -24.30 26.59 30.69
N VAL A 172 -23.35 25.90 31.32
CA VAL A 172 -23.23 24.42 31.24
C VAL A 172 -24.48 23.74 31.80
N LYS A 173 -25.05 24.24 32.90
CA LYS A 173 -26.29 23.69 33.47
C LYS A 173 -27.48 23.84 32.53
N PHE A 174 -27.54 24.93 31.76
CA PHE A 174 -28.56 25.14 30.73
C PHE A 174 -28.36 24.18 29.56
N LEU A 175 -27.12 24.02 29.09
CA LEU A 175 -26.76 23.07 28.03
C LEU A 175 -27.15 21.63 28.38
N LEU A 176 -26.82 21.15 29.59
CA LEU A 176 -27.18 19.80 30.04
C LEU A 176 -28.69 19.58 30.12
N ARG A 177 -29.46 20.61 30.51
CA ARG A 177 -30.93 20.53 30.50
C ARG A 177 -31.48 20.42 29.08
N SER A 178 -30.99 21.24 28.16
CA SER A 178 -31.43 21.23 26.75
C SER A 178 -31.09 19.93 26.04
N LEU A 179 -29.98 19.27 26.41
CA LEU A 179 -29.63 17.95 25.88
C LEU A 179 -30.61 16.85 26.32
N ARG A 180 -31.12 16.90 27.56
CA ARG A 180 -32.01 15.89 28.13
C ARG A 180 -33.45 15.95 27.60
N VAL A 181 -33.96 17.14 27.29
CA VAL A 181 -35.37 17.35 26.92
C VAL A 181 -35.71 16.77 25.55
N ASN A 182 -34.75 16.72 24.63
CA ASN A 182 -34.96 16.23 23.26
C ASN A 182 -34.64 14.74 23.06
N ILE A 183 -34.37 13.99 24.14
CA ILE A 183 -34.10 12.54 24.09
C ILE A 183 -35.40 11.73 24.41
N ASN A 184 -36.46 12.41 24.87
CA ASN A 184 -37.83 11.86 24.99
C ASN A 184 -38.68 12.30 23.80
#